data_AF-A0A317XE25-F1
#
_entry.id   AF-A0A317XE25-F1
#
_cell.length_a   1.000
_cell.length_b   1.000
_cell.length_c   1.000
_cell.angle_alpha   90.00
_cell.angle_beta   90.00
_cell.angle_gamma   90.00
#
_symmetry.space_group_name_H-M   'P 1'
#
loop_
_entity.id
_entity.type
_entity.pdbx_description
1 polymer ?
#
loop_
_entity_poly.entity_id
_entity_poly.type
_entity_poly.pdbx_seq_one_letter_code
_entity_poly.pdbx_strand_id
1 'polypeptide(L)'
;MKSISQYPLPAGAHIIPEHLLDLRSDSEVDNDLLHPRPITDEKNIWLFWHSGYSTMHPYTKRNVRAWHRRFSKSGWAVRVIDCLPSSPLNISNYFDINDPEYFPRAFAEGTITGTYAKQHTSDLVRLPLLLKYGGIYADVGLIQIGDVDWLWRETVGNPDSRFEVLSYNAGDVNERSLTNYFLMARPNNPLFERSHRLLLKLWEGKTCTEGMHRSPLLKDLPFIEGSGNLTEQQCRELTDYIIQGQVMTLVMGLVDEKDNWDGPKYIAEHLYGIEFMQGSQLINAMTAWDGQKAFELISLSLPKEGEEESPEQKQAREIVEGCLTKSFGFKLAHGYILEVMSVTLGSLWRANDGSDNVPGTYAHWLRHGIVYWSQDVLPPTQPYTVLEPVKRGGLLKE
;
A
#
# COMPACT_ATOMS: atom_id res chain seq x y z
N MET A 1 -32.70 -3.68 -18.31
CA MET A 1 -31.35 -4.19 -17.96
C MET A 1 -30.42 -3.76 -19.08
N LYS A 2 -29.58 -2.75 -18.86
CA LYS A 2 -28.58 -2.34 -19.86
C LYS A 2 -27.50 -3.42 -19.88
N SER A 3 -27.17 -3.89 -21.09
CA SER A 3 -26.04 -4.78 -21.36
C SER A 3 -24.84 -4.35 -20.52
N ILE A 4 -24.40 -5.22 -19.60
CA ILE A 4 -23.08 -5.08 -18.98
C ILE A 4 -22.13 -5.09 -20.17
N SER A 5 -21.40 -4.00 -20.42
CA SER A 5 -20.34 -4.00 -21.42
C SER A 5 -19.43 -5.17 -21.10
N GLN A 6 -19.50 -6.26 -21.88
CA GLN A 6 -18.65 -7.41 -21.68
C GLN A 6 -17.26 -7.00 -22.13
N TYR A 7 -16.46 -6.58 -21.16
CA TYR A 7 -15.05 -6.38 -21.35
C TYR A 7 -14.40 -7.74 -21.65
N PRO A 8 -13.39 -7.80 -22.53
CA PRO A 8 -12.64 -9.03 -22.75
C PRO A 8 -12.03 -9.50 -21.43
N LEU A 9 -12.25 -10.77 -21.07
CA LEU A 9 -11.59 -11.39 -19.92
C LEU A 9 -10.16 -11.79 -20.33
N PRO A 10 -9.11 -11.25 -19.71
CA PRO A 10 -7.73 -11.64 -20.01
C PRO A 10 -7.48 -13.12 -19.66
N ALA A 11 -6.62 -13.79 -20.42
CA ALA A 11 -6.18 -15.14 -20.08
C ALA A 11 -5.36 -15.13 -18.77
N GLY A 12 -5.61 -16.08 -17.87
CA GLY A 12 -5.02 -16.11 -16.52
C GLY A 12 -5.84 -15.38 -15.46
N ALA A 13 -7.06 -14.95 -15.81
CA ALA A 13 -8.06 -14.46 -14.88
C ALA A 13 -9.41 -15.17 -15.08
N HIS A 14 -10.20 -15.22 -14.02
CA HIS A 14 -11.56 -15.78 -14.03
C HIS A 14 -12.56 -14.82 -13.39
N ILE A 15 -13.84 -14.99 -13.74
CA ILE A 15 -14.93 -14.22 -13.15
C ILE A 15 -15.16 -14.69 -11.70
N ILE A 16 -15.17 -13.75 -10.77
CA ILE A 16 -15.55 -14.00 -9.38
C ILE A 16 -17.08 -14.20 -9.33
N PRO A 17 -17.58 -15.30 -8.76
CA PRO A 17 -19.01 -15.50 -8.56
C PRO A 17 -19.68 -14.33 -7.83
N GLU A 18 -20.81 -13.83 -8.35
CA GLU A 18 -21.50 -12.66 -7.79
C GLU A 18 -21.88 -12.81 -6.30
N HIS A 19 -22.16 -14.03 -5.85
CA HIS A 19 -22.50 -14.28 -4.45
C HIS A 19 -21.33 -14.00 -3.49
N LEU A 20 -20.08 -13.99 -3.98
CA LEU A 20 -18.88 -13.62 -3.22
C LEU A 20 -18.59 -12.12 -3.23
N LEU A 21 -19.25 -11.34 -4.10
CA LEU A 21 -19.08 -9.89 -4.21
C LEU A 21 -20.22 -9.13 -3.53
N ASP A 22 -19.92 -8.00 -2.91
CA ASP A 22 -20.96 -7.04 -2.52
C ASP A 22 -21.31 -6.12 -3.69
N LEU A 23 -22.48 -6.37 -4.28
CA LEU A 23 -23.02 -5.69 -5.46
C LEU A 23 -24.09 -4.64 -5.13
N ARG A 24 -24.26 -4.29 -3.84
CA ARG A 24 -25.16 -3.22 -3.41
C ARG A 24 -24.75 -1.87 -3.99
N SER A 25 -25.63 -0.87 -3.86
CA SER A 25 -25.36 0.49 -4.34
C SER A 25 -24.14 1.11 -3.64
N ASP A 26 -23.49 2.07 -4.29
CA ASP A 26 -22.39 2.81 -3.67
C ASP A 26 -22.82 3.48 -2.35
N SER A 27 -24.06 3.97 -2.23
CA SER A 27 -24.57 4.56 -0.99
C SER A 27 -24.68 3.56 0.17
N GLU A 28 -25.03 2.30 -0.12
CA GLU A 28 -25.08 1.25 0.91
C GLU A 28 -23.68 0.84 1.35
N VAL A 29 -22.74 0.72 0.40
CA VAL A 29 -21.33 0.45 0.71
C VAL A 29 -20.72 1.61 1.51
N ASP A 30 -20.98 2.86 1.12
CA ASP A 30 -20.53 4.05 1.85
C ASP A 30 -21.07 4.08 3.28
N ASN A 31 -22.33 3.69 3.46
CA ASN A 31 -22.92 3.60 4.79
C ASN A 31 -22.15 2.62 5.68
N ASP A 32 -21.81 1.43 5.16
CA ASP A 32 -21.05 0.44 5.93
C ASP A 32 -19.61 0.90 6.20
N LEU A 33 -18.98 1.60 5.24
CA LEU A 33 -17.65 2.20 5.41
C LEU A 33 -17.63 3.30 6.48
N LEU A 34 -18.74 4.04 6.67
CA LEU A 34 -18.89 5.05 7.72
C LEU A 34 -19.29 4.45 9.08
N HIS A 35 -19.85 3.23 9.08
CA HIS A 35 -20.35 2.54 10.27
C HIS A 35 -19.78 1.11 10.34
N PRO A 36 -18.45 0.94 10.44
CA PRO A 36 -17.85 -0.37 10.36
C PRO A 36 -18.27 -1.23 11.55
N ARG A 37 -18.36 -2.54 11.33
CA ARG A 37 -18.65 -3.52 12.38
C ARG A 37 -17.60 -3.46 13.51
N PRO A 38 -17.96 -3.83 14.75
CA PRO A 38 -16.97 -4.00 15.82
C PRO A 38 -15.82 -4.92 15.41
N ILE A 39 -14.62 -4.66 15.93
CA ILE A 39 -13.47 -5.54 15.70
C ILE A 39 -13.71 -6.82 16.50
N THR A 40 -13.72 -7.96 15.81
CA THR A 40 -13.95 -9.28 16.43
C THR A 40 -12.87 -10.30 16.08
N ASP A 41 -12.08 -10.04 15.05
CA ASP A 41 -10.99 -10.87 14.56
C ASP A 41 -9.88 -10.03 13.90
N GLU A 42 -8.90 -10.70 13.29
CA GLU A 42 -7.73 -10.09 12.63
C GLU A 42 -8.02 -9.62 11.20
N LYS A 43 -9.19 -9.93 10.60
CA LYS A 43 -9.53 -9.56 9.22
C LYS A 43 -10.01 -8.10 9.13
N ASN A 44 -9.08 -7.18 9.34
CA ASN A 44 -9.31 -5.75 9.18
C ASN A 44 -8.42 -5.20 8.06
N ILE A 45 -9.01 -4.36 7.19
CA ILE A 45 -8.29 -3.57 6.20
C ILE A 45 -8.30 -2.13 6.69
N TRP A 46 -7.14 -1.66 7.13
CA TRP A 46 -6.88 -0.33 7.62
C TRP A 46 -6.42 0.57 6.49
N LEU A 47 -7.16 1.65 6.27
CA LEU A 47 -6.83 2.74 5.38
C LEU A 47 -6.82 4.02 6.19
N PHE A 48 -6.14 5.06 5.72
CA PHE A 48 -6.10 6.34 6.43
C PHE A 48 -6.44 7.52 5.52
N TRP A 49 -7.30 8.40 6.04
CA TRP A 49 -7.55 9.71 5.47
C TRP A 49 -7.86 10.70 6.59
N HIS A 50 -6.90 11.57 6.93
CA HIS A 50 -6.95 12.49 8.08
C HIS A 50 -8.29 13.21 8.30
N SER A 51 -9.00 13.59 7.23
CA SER A 51 -10.26 14.33 7.24
C SER A 51 -11.50 13.46 6.97
N GLY A 52 -11.41 12.14 7.12
CA GLY A 52 -12.52 11.20 7.03
C GLY A 52 -12.95 10.82 5.60
N TYR A 53 -13.56 9.64 5.46
CA TYR A 53 -13.98 9.04 4.19
C TYR A 53 -14.73 10.00 3.26
N SER A 54 -15.67 10.77 3.81
CA SER A 54 -16.53 11.67 3.03
C SER A 54 -15.76 12.75 2.25
N THR A 55 -14.55 13.11 2.67
CA THR A 55 -13.71 14.15 2.04
C THR A 55 -12.68 13.59 1.05
N MET A 56 -12.63 12.28 0.86
CA MET A 56 -11.72 11.63 -0.09
C MET A 56 -12.02 12.02 -1.53
N HIS A 57 -10.98 12.03 -2.37
CA HIS A 57 -11.13 12.20 -3.82
C HIS A 57 -11.99 11.06 -4.40
N PRO A 58 -12.84 11.32 -5.40
CA PRO A 58 -13.76 10.29 -5.90
C PRO A 58 -13.05 9.01 -6.39
N TYR A 59 -11.91 9.11 -7.08
CA TYR A 59 -11.15 7.93 -7.50
C TYR A 59 -10.62 7.10 -6.32
N THR A 60 -10.23 7.75 -5.20
CA THR A 60 -9.83 7.03 -3.98
C THR A 60 -11.03 6.39 -3.27
N LYS A 61 -12.22 7.02 -3.30
CA LYS A 61 -13.45 6.38 -2.81
C LYS A 61 -13.77 5.12 -3.61
N ARG A 62 -13.58 5.15 -4.94
CA ARG A 62 -13.73 3.95 -5.80
C ARG A 62 -12.74 2.85 -5.41
N ASN A 63 -11.50 3.19 -5.07
CA ASN A 63 -10.52 2.21 -4.55
C ASN A 63 -11.04 1.55 -3.27
N VAL A 64 -11.44 2.34 -2.26
CA VAL A 64 -11.95 1.83 -0.98
C VAL A 64 -13.22 0.99 -1.16
N ARG A 65 -14.14 1.43 -2.03
CA ARG A 65 -15.31 0.63 -2.38
C ARG A 65 -14.91 -0.69 -3.01
N ALA A 66 -13.91 -0.72 -3.90
CA ALA A 66 -13.44 -1.98 -4.48
C ALA A 66 -12.92 -2.95 -3.41
N TRP A 67 -12.17 -2.48 -2.41
CA TRP A 67 -11.80 -3.29 -1.24
C TRP A 67 -13.02 -3.88 -0.54
N HIS A 68 -14.03 -3.05 -0.24
CA HIS A 68 -15.25 -3.50 0.42
C HIS A 68 -16.01 -4.52 -0.42
N ARG A 69 -16.21 -4.23 -1.71
CA ARG A 69 -16.96 -5.05 -2.65
C ARG A 69 -16.39 -6.45 -2.78
N ARG A 70 -15.06 -6.57 -2.75
CA ARG A 70 -14.39 -7.86 -2.92
C ARG A 70 -14.31 -8.68 -1.65
N PHE A 71 -14.08 -8.04 -0.51
CA PHE A 71 -13.59 -8.78 0.67
C PHE A 71 -14.56 -8.78 1.85
N SER A 72 -15.58 -7.90 1.87
CA SER A 72 -16.53 -7.83 2.98
C SER A 72 -17.28 -9.14 3.22
N LYS A 73 -17.69 -9.83 2.15
CA LYS A 73 -18.36 -11.13 2.22
C LYS A 73 -17.45 -12.27 2.68
N SER A 74 -16.13 -12.12 2.52
CA SER A 74 -15.12 -13.05 3.05
C SER A 74 -14.73 -12.74 4.52
N GLY A 75 -15.46 -11.81 5.15
CA GLY A 75 -15.33 -11.46 6.56
C GLY A 75 -14.59 -10.15 6.82
N TRP A 76 -13.89 -9.57 5.84
CA TRP A 76 -13.05 -8.40 6.06
C TRP A 76 -13.84 -7.14 6.42
N ALA A 77 -13.38 -6.41 7.44
CA ALA A 77 -13.87 -5.08 7.76
C ALA A 77 -12.95 -4.02 7.15
N VAL A 78 -13.48 -3.20 6.23
CA VAL A 78 -12.75 -2.07 5.65
C VAL A 78 -12.97 -0.83 6.51
N ARG A 79 -11.88 -0.20 6.96
CA ARG A 79 -11.90 0.91 7.91
C ARG A 79 -11.04 2.05 7.41
N VAL A 80 -11.65 3.21 7.18
CA VAL A 80 -10.92 4.43 6.80
C VAL A 80 -10.72 5.29 8.05
N ILE A 81 -9.60 5.07 8.71
CA ILE A 81 -9.22 5.77 9.93
C ILE A 81 -8.95 7.25 9.65
N ASP A 82 -9.35 8.10 10.58
CA ASP A 82 -9.22 9.55 10.48
C ASP A 82 -8.82 10.20 11.82
N CYS A 83 -8.75 11.53 11.83
CA CYS A 83 -8.45 12.33 13.01
C CYS A 83 -9.63 13.25 13.40
N LEU A 84 -10.85 12.99 12.92
CA LEU A 84 -12.01 13.85 13.16
C LEU A 84 -12.63 13.56 14.54
N PRO A 85 -12.72 14.52 15.48
CA PRO A 85 -13.11 14.25 16.87
C PRO A 85 -14.42 13.48 17.07
N SER A 86 -15.42 13.67 16.19
CA SER A 86 -16.73 13.01 16.29
C SER A 86 -16.87 11.78 15.39
N SER A 87 -15.81 11.38 14.68
CA SER A 87 -15.86 10.21 13.80
C SER A 87 -15.76 8.92 14.61
N PRO A 88 -16.58 7.89 14.33
CA PRO A 88 -16.38 6.55 14.90
C PRO A 88 -15.06 5.92 14.44
N LEU A 89 -14.50 6.41 13.34
CA LEU A 89 -13.23 5.99 12.75
C LEU A 89 -12.04 6.85 13.20
N ASN A 90 -12.24 7.78 14.14
CA ASN A 90 -11.12 8.52 14.72
C ASN A 90 -10.14 7.54 15.38
N ILE A 91 -8.85 7.71 15.10
CA ILE A 91 -7.76 6.94 15.72
C ILE A 91 -7.82 6.90 17.26
N SER A 92 -8.34 7.95 17.91
CA SER A 92 -8.50 8.01 19.38
C SER A 92 -9.52 7.01 19.94
N ASN A 93 -10.39 6.45 19.11
CA ASN A 93 -11.29 5.36 19.53
C ASN A 93 -10.56 4.00 19.58
N TYR A 94 -9.36 3.90 19.01
CA TYR A 94 -8.58 2.67 18.90
C TYR A 94 -7.38 2.66 19.84
N PHE A 95 -6.82 3.84 20.14
CA PHE A 95 -5.65 4.03 21.00
C PHE A 95 -5.79 5.31 21.84
N ASP A 96 -5.13 5.35 22.99
CA ASP A 96 -4.82 6.63 23.63
C ASP A 96 -3.72 7.31 22.80
N ILE A 97 -4.07 8.42 22.15
CA ILE A 97 -3.13 9.16 21.29
C ILE A 97 -2.05 9.89 22.08
N ASN A 98 -2.17 9.98 23.41
CA ASN A 98 -1.17 10.59 24.29
C ASN A 98 -0.17 9.57 24.83
N ASP A 99 -0.37 8.27 24.55
CA ASP A 99 0.53 7.22 24.99
C ASP A 99 1.83 7.24 24.15
N PRO A 100 2.98 7.55 24.76
CA PRO A 100 4.26 7.61 24.06
C PRO A 100 4.74 6.25 23.56
N GLU A 101 4.12 5.13 23.97
CA GLU A 101 4.40 3.80 23.40
C GLU A 101 3.80 3.64 21.98
N TYR A 102 2.78 4.42 21.65
CA TYR A 102 2.10 4.33 20.34
C TYR A 102 2.35 5.55 19.46
N PHE A 103 2.45 6.76 20.02
CA PHE A 103 2.53 7.97 19.22
C PHE A 103 3.59 8.94 19.73
N PRO A 104 4.31 9.64 18.83
CA PRO A 104 5.19 10.70 19.25
C PRO A 104 4.37 11.90 19.74
N ARG A 105 4.98 12.71 20.60
CA ARG A 105 4.36 13.95 21.12
C ARG A 105 3.78 14.84 20.02
N ALA A 106 4.45 14.95 18.87
CA ALA A 106 3.98 15.76 17.76
C ALA A 106 2.65 15.28 17.17
N PHE A 107 2.37 13.97 17.20
CA PHE A 107 1.09 13.41 16.80
C PHE A 107 0.00 13.79 17.81
N ALA A 108 0.25 13.52 19.10
CA ALA A 108 -0.69 13.79 20.19
C ALA A 108 -1.13 15.26 20.25
N GLU A 109 -0.17 16.18 20.07
CA GLU A 109 -0.41 17.63 20.12
C GLU A 109 -0.88 18.21 18.78
N GLY A 110 -0.96 17.42 17.71
CA GLY A 110 -1.34 17.90 16.38
C GLY A 110 -0.33 18.88 15.77
N THR A 111 0.96 18.75 16.11
CA THR A 111 2.05 19.65 15.70
C THR A 111 2.92 19.09 14.59
N ILE A 112 2.52 18.01 13.92
CA ILE A 112 3.22 17.49 12.73
C ILE A 112 3.17 18.53 11.61
N THR A 113 4.33 18.93 11.08
CA THR A 113 4.50 19.97 10.05
C THR A 113 5.18 19.45 8.78
N GLY A 114 5.31 20.33 7.79
CA GLY A 114 5.97 20.06 6.50
C GLY A 114 4.99 19.69 5.38
N THR A 115 5.49 19.71 4.14
CA THR A 115 4.72 19.47 2.91
C THR A 115 3.93 18.15 2.94
N TYR A 116 4.50 17.13 3.57
CA TYR A 116 3.94 15.78 3.62
C TYR A 116 3.40 15.40 5.01
N ALA A 117 3.04 16.38 5.85
CA ALA A 117 2.56 16.16 7.20
C ALA A 117 1.46 15.09 7.27
N LYS A 118 0.49 15.11 6.35
CA LYS A 118 -0.64 14.17 6.30
C LYS A 118 -0.21 12.74 5.98
N GLN A 119 0.78 12.58 5.11
CA GLN A 119 1.38 11.29 4.78
C GLN A 119 2.13 10.77 6.00
N HIS A 120 2.94 11.61 6.66
CA HIS A 120 3.63 11.21 7.89
C HIS A 120 2.68 10.91 9.06
N THR A 121 1.53 11.59 9.16
CA THR A 121 0.46 11.19 10.09
C THR A 121 -0.04 9.78 9.79
N SER A 122 -0.21 9.44 8.50
CA SER A 122 -0.56 8.10 8.03
C SER A 122 0.47 7.06 8.46
N ASP A 123 1.77 7.36 8.26
CA ASP A 123 2.89 6.51 8.64
C ASP A 123 2.83 6.14 10.13
N LEU A 124 2.57 7.12 11.00
CA LEU A 124 2.49 6.94 12.45
C LEU A 124 1.28 6.12 12.92
N VAL A 125 0.25 5.97 12.08
CA VAL A 125 -0.96 5.18 12.40
C VAL A 125 -0.82 3.72 11.97
N ARG A 126 0.01 3.41 10.97
CA ARG A 126 0.07 2.07 10.35
C ARG A 126 0.46 0.96 11.32
N LEU A 127 1.63 1.12 11.95
CA LEU A 127 2.22 0.09 12.80
C LEU A 127 1.41 -0.12 14.09
N PRO A 128 0.92 0.91 14.79
CA PRO A 128 0.03 0.70 15.94
C PRO A 128 -1.17 -0.19 15.59
N LEU A 129 -1.89 0.11 14.49
CA LEU A 129 -3.07 -0.66 14.08
C LEU A 129 -2.73 -2.13 13.79
N LEU A 130 -1.65 -2.37 13.05
CA LEU A 130 -1.19 -3.73 12.74
C LEU A 130 -0.72 -4.48 13.99
N LEU A 131 0.00 -3.81 14.90
CA LEU A 131 0.48 -4.44 16.12
C LEU A 131 -0.66 -4.84 17.05
N LYS A 132 -1.69 -4.01 17.17
CA LYS A 132 -2.83 -4.28 18.07
C LYS A 132 -3.85 -5.24 17.46
N TYR A 133 -4.15 -5.11 16.18
CA TYR A 133 -5.30 -5.79 15.55
C TYR A 133 -4.93 -6.68 14.36
N GLY A 134 -3.70 -6.62 13.86
CA GLY A 134 -3.28 -7.34 12.66
C GLY A 134 -4.07 -6.92 11.42
N GLY A 135 -4.09 -7.82 10.45
CA GLY A 135 -4.79 -7.66 9.18
C GLY A 135 -3.92 -6.99 8.13
N ILE A 136 -4.50 -6.06 7.38
CA ILE A 136 -3.87 -5.35 6.26
C ILE A 136 -3.89 -3.85 6.57
N TYR A 137 -2.76 -3.18 6.42
CA TYR A 137 -2.72 -1.75 6.20
C TYR A 137 -2.49 -1.49 4.72
N ALA A 138 -3.26 -0.58 4.13
CA ALA A 138 -3.04 -0.09 2.77
C ALA A 138 -3.23 1.42 2.67
N ASP A 139 -2.49 2.06 1.76
CA ASP A 139 -2.78 3.44 1.38
C ASP A 139 -4.07 3.52 0.54
N VAL A 140 -4.86 4.58 0.72
CA VAL A 140 -6.08 4.81 -0.10
C VAL A 140 -5.80 4.97 -1.60
N GLY A 141 -4.56 5.31 -1.95
CA GLY A 141 -4.08 5.37 -3.33
C GLY A 141 -3.65 4.02 -3.91
N LEU A 142 -3.74 2.92 -3.16
CA LEU A 142 -3.49 1.58 -3.66
C LEU A 142 -4.76 1.00 -4.26
N ILE A 143 -4.70 0.68 -5.54
CA ILE A 143 -5.68 -0.14 -6.22
C ILE A 143 -5.34 -1.60 -5.95
N GLN A 144 -6.28 -2.36 -5.37
CA GLN A 144 -6.10 -3.78 -5.13
C GLN A 144 -6.63 -4.61 -6.30
N ILE A 145 -5.75 -5.40 -6.92
CA ILE A 145 -6.09 -6.21 -8.10
C ILE A 145 -6.24 -7.68 -7.71
N GLY A 146 -5.29 -8.25 -6.99
CA GLY A 146 -5.33 -9.65 -6.59
C GLY A 146 -6.22 -9.92 -5.38
N ASP A 147 -6.53 -11.19 -5.14
CA ASP A 147 -7.38 -11.63 -4.02
C ASP A 147 -6.57 -11.66 -2.70
N VAL A 148 -6.83 -10.70 -1.80
CA VAL A 148 -6.15 -10.66 -0.49
C VAL A 148 -6.70 -11.67 0.50
N ASP A 149 -7.94 -12.16 0.32
CA ASP A 149 -8.47 -13.21 1.19
C ASP A 149 -7.79 -14.54 0.89
N TRP A 150 -7.61 -14.85 -0.39
CA TRP A 150 -6.81 -16.00 -0.80
C TRP A 150 -5.37 -15.87 -0.30
N LEU A 151 -4.72 -14.73 -0.55
CA LEU A 151 -3.35 -14.50 -0.08
C LEU A 151 -3.21 -14.65 1.45
N TRP A 152 -4.14 -14.08 2.22
CA TRP A 152 -4.18 -14.21 3.68
C TRP A 152 -4.31 -15.67 4.11
N ARG A 153 -5.23 -16.44 3.51
CA ARG A 153 -5.47 -17.85 3.86
C ARG A 153 -4.34 -18.80 3.47
N GLU A 154 -3.46 -18.44 2.55
CA GLU A 154 -2.28 -19.25 2.19
C GLU A 154 -1.02 -18.82 2.96
N THR A 155 -0.99 -17.59 3.48
CA THR A 155 0.20 -16.99 4.09
C THR A 155 -0.06 -16.62 5.56
N VAL A 156 -0.05 -15.33 5.90
CA VAL A 156 -0.07 -14.78 7.26
C VAL A 156 -1.25 -15.28 8.11
N GLY A 157 -2.41 -15.51 7.49
CA GLY A 157 -3.60 -16.00 8.17
C GLY A 157 -3.61 -17.52 8.43
N ASN A 158 -2.68 -18.26 7.84
CA ASN A 158 -2.58 -19.71 7.97
C ASN A 158 -1.56 -20.08 9.06
N PRO A 159 -1.99 -20.75 10.16
CA PRO A 159 -1.07 -21.15 11.22
C PRO A 159 -0.02 -22.19 10.78
N ASP A 160 -0.25 -22.90 9.67
CA ASP A 160 0.70 -23.86 9.10
C ASP A 160 1.66 -23.21 8.10
N SER A 161 1.45 -21.94 7.76
CA SER A 161 2.35 -21.19 6.89
C SER A 161 3.51 -20.61 7.68
N ARG A 162 4.70 -20.60 7.07
CA ARG A 162 5.89 -19.99 7.67
C ARG A 162 5.85 -18.47 7.66
N PHE A 163 4.97 -17.87 6.86
CA PHE A 163 5.00 -16.44 6.60
C PHE A 163 4.27 -15.66 7.68
N GLU A 164 4.94 -14.64 8.24
CA GLU A 164 4.39 -13.81 9.33
C GLU A 164 4.16 -12.36 8.91
N VAL A 165 4.82 -11.94 7.83
CA VAL A 165 4.74 -10.57 7.29
C VAL A 165 4.71 -10.60 5.77
N LEU A 166 3.93 -9.70 5.19
CA LEU A 166 3.78 -9.56 3.75
C LEU A 166 3.75 -8.10 3.31
N SER A 167 4.50 -7.78 2.27
CA SER A 167 4.53 -6.48 1.60
C SER A 167 5.13 -6.61 0.19
N TYR A 168 5.14 -5.53 -0.59
CA TYR A 168 6.00 -5.43 -1.78
C TYR A 168 7.45 -5.13 -1.36
N ASN A 169 8.40 -5.75 -2.05
CA ASN A 169 9.83 -5.48 -1.89
C ASN A 169 10.34 -4.67 -3.09
N ALA A 170 10.71 -3.42 -2.83
CA ALA A 170 11.21 -2.46 -3.81
C ALA A 170 12.66 -2.70 -4.25
N GLY A 171 13.40 -3.53 -3.51
CA GLY A 171 14.74 -3.99 -3.89
C GLY A 171 14.70 -5.37 -4.57
N ASP A 172 15.88 -5.85 -4.96
CA ASP A 172 16.05 -7.24 -5.35
C ASP A 172 16.06 -8.19 -4.12
N VAL A 173 16.41 -9.46 -4.32
CA VAL A 173 16.48 -10.45 -3.22
C VAL A 173 17.61 -10.18 -2.22
N ASN A 174 18.60 -9.37 -2.62
CA ASN A 174 19.74 -8.95 -1.81
C ASN A 174 19.49 -7.60 -1.14
N GLU A 175 18.52 -6.84 -1.62
CA GLU A 175 18.09 -5.55 -1.09
C GLU A 175 16.75 -5.67 -0.38
N ARG A 176 16.78 -5.68 0.95
CA ARG A 176 15.56 -5.75 1.77
C ARG A 176 14.95 -4.37 1.91
N SER A 177 14.03 -4.04 1.02
CA SER A 177 13.37 -2.73 0.95
C SER A 177 11.86 -2.91 0.89
N LEU A 178 11.25 -3.14 2.06
CA LEU A 178 9.80 -3.28 2.14
C LEU A 178 9.11 -1.93 1.96
N THR A 179 8.11 -1.92 1.09
CA THR A 179 7.24 -0.77 0.94
C THR A 179 6.28 -0.65 2.12
N ASN A 180 5.93 0.58 2.51
CA ASN A 180 5.06 0.84 3.67
C ASN A 180 3.60 1.16 3.32
N TYR A 181 3.24 1.13 2.03
CA TYR A 181 1.88 1.45 1.56
C TYR A 181 0.97 0.22 1.45
N PHE A 182 1.50 -0.98 1.64
CA PHE A 182 0.77 -2.24 1.77
C PHE A 182 1.53 -3.15 2.73
N LEU A 183 0.94 -3.45 3.88
CA LEU A 183 1.55 -4.26 4.93
C LEU A 183 0.51 -5.24 5.44
N MET A 184 0.87 -6.50 5.62
CA MET A 184 -0.01 -7.52 6.18
C MET A 184 0.74 -8.32 7.22
N ALA A 185 0.15 -8.46 8.41
CA ALA A 185 0.70 -9.22 9.52
C ALA A 185 -0.41 -9.59 10.52
N ARG A 186 -0.13 -10.58 11.36
CA ARG A 186 -0.91 -10.82 12.59
C ARG A 186 -0.54 -9.79 13.67
N PRO A 187 -1.35 -9.64 14.74
CA PRO A 187 -0.99 -8.81 15.88
C PRO A 187 0.36 -9.20 16.49
N ASN A 188 1.02 -8.24 17.15
CA ASN A 188 2.31 -8.42 17.82
C ASN A 188 3.45 -8.96 16.93
N ASN A 189 3.44 -8.62 15.63
CA ASN A 189 4.50 -9.04 14.73
C ASN A 189 5.87 -8.47 15.16
N PRO A 190 6.91 -9.32 15.33
CA PRO A 190 8.20 -8.90 15.92
C PRO A 190 8.99 -7.93 15.04
N LEU A 191 8.87 -8.00 13.71
CA LEU A 191 9.49 -7.03 12.80
C LEU A 191 8.83 -5.65 12.98
N PHE A 192 7.51 -5.59 12.98
CA PHE A 192 6.76 -4.35 13.12
C PHE A 192 6.88 -3.73 14.52
N GLU A 193 7.02 -4.52 15.57
CA GLU A 193 7.20 -4.03 16.94
C GLU A 193 8.52 -3.26 17.06
N ARG A 194 9.61 -3.85 16.58
CA ARG A 194 10.95 -3.22 16.55
C ARG A 194 10.98 -2.02 15.62
N SER A 195 10.33 -2.13 14.45
CA SER A 195 10.19 -0.99 13.52
C SER A 195 9.47 0.18 14.19
N HIS A 196 8.38 -0.09 14.91
CA HIS A 196 7.62 0.93 15.60
C HIS A 196 8.45 1.62 16.70
N ARG A 197 9.13 0.84 17.55
CA ARG A 197 10.02 1.36 18.59
C ARG A 197 11.12 2.27 18.02
N LEU A 198 11.77 1.86 16.93
CA LEU A 198 12.79 2.67 16.28
C LEU A 198 12.19 3.92 15.63
N LEU A 199 11.04 3.82 14.98
CA LEU A 199 10.36 4.97 14.38
C LEU A 199 10.04 6.03 15.46
N LEU A 200 9.45 5.62 16.59
CA LEU A 200 9.16 6.53 17.70
C LEU A 200 10.42 7.20 18.24
N LYS A 201 11.54 6.46 18.34
CA LYS A 201 12.81 7.03 18.75
C LYS A 201 13.30 8.13 17.80
N LEU A 202 13.13 7.93 16.49
CA LEU A 202 13.50 8.95 15.50
C LEU A 202 12.62 10.21 15.59
N TRP A 203 11.37 10.07 16.02
CA TRP A 203 10.42 11.18 16.20
C TRP A 203 10.60 11.98 17.50
N GLU A 204 11.40 11.51 18.45
CA GLU A 204 11.64 12.24 19.70
C GLU A 204 12.14 13.67 19.44
N GLY A 205 11.40 14.66 19.96
CA GLY A 205 11.74 16.08 19.81
C GLY A 205 11.56 16.65 18.40
N LYS A 206 10.91 15.93 17.47
CA LYS A 206 10.69 16.37 16.09
C LYS A 206 9.21 16.61 15.77
N THR A 207 8.97 17.52 14.82
CA THR A 207 7.64 17.81 14.25
C THR A 207 7.53 17.44 12.78
N CYS A 208 8.63 17.09 12.12
CA CYS A 208 8.67 16.61 10.74
C CYS A 208 9.80 15.59 10.58
N THR A 209 9.85 14.93 9.41
CA THR A 209 10.87 13.91 9.13
C THR A 209 12.20 14.47 8.62
N GLU A 210 12.28 15.78 8.40
CA GLU A 210 13.48 16.43 7.86
C GLU A 210 14.72 16.15 8.74
N GLY A 211 15.77 15.68 8.09
CA GLY A 211 17.04 15.31 8.72
C GLY A 211 17.00 14.05 9.57
N MET A 212 15.95 13.23 9.53
CA MET A 212 15.92 11.95 10.24
C MET A 212 16.97 10.97 9.70
N HIS A 213 17.31 11.04 8.41
CA HIS A 213 18.40 10.28 7.79
C HIS A 213 19.78 10.52 8.46
N ARG A 214 19.95 11.66 9.16
CA ARG A 214 21.20 11.98 9.89
C ARG A 214 21.27 11.36 11.28
N SER A 215 20.23 10.63 11.70
CA SER A 215 20.24 9.96 12.99
C SER A 215 21.39 8.95 13.05
N PRO A 216 22.21 8.94 14.12
CA PRO A 216 23.25 7.92 14.31
C PRO A 216 22.70 6.50 14.28
N LEU A 217 21.42 6.31 14.63
CA LEU A 217 20.75 5.01 14.60
C LEU A 217 20.60 4.43 13.19
N LEU A 218 20.67 5.26 12.14
CA LEU A 218 20.52 4.88 10.73
C LEU A 218 21.84 4.97 9.94
N LYS A 219 22.97 5.23 10.61
CA LYS A 219 24.25 5.53 9.95
C LYS A 219 24.78 4.41 9.03
N ASP A 220 24.36 3.17 9.28
CA ASP A 220 24.82 1.99 8.54
C ASP A 220 23.96 1.72 7.29
N LEU A 221 22.91 2.51 7.05
CA LEU A 221 22.08 2.41 5.86
C LEU A 221 22.50 3.40 4.77
N PRO A 222 22.51 2.98 3.50
CA PRO A 222 22.63 3.90 2.38
C PRO A 222 21.35 4.75 2.25
N PHE A 223 21.49 5.92 1.61
CA PHE A 223 20.33 6.71 1.23
C PHE A 223 19.51 6.02 0.15
N ILE A 224 18.22 6.34 0.11
CA ILE A 224 17.33 5.88 -0.95
C ILE A 224 17.64 6.68 -2.22
N GLU A 225 18.07 5.99 -3.26
CA GLU A 225 18.44 6.61 -4.55
C GLU A 225 17.24 6.79 -5.51
N GLY A 226 16.11 6.12 -5.23
CA GLY A 226 14.90 6.21 -6.04
C GLY A 226 15.05 5.65 -7.46
N SER A 227 14.04 5.89 -8.31
CA SER A 227 14.10 5.53 -9.73
C SER A 227 14.57 6.74 -10.55
N GLY A 228 15.78 6.69 -11.12
CA GLY A 228 16.35 7.73 -11.98
C GLY A 228 17.61 8.38 -11.43
N ASN A 229 18.09 9.43 -12.10
CA ASN A 229 19.31 10.16 -11.71
C ASN A 229 18.98 11.25 -10.68
N LEU A 230 18.57 10.86 -9.47
CA LEU A 230 18.35 11.82 -8.39
C LEU A 230 19.66 12.51 -7.99
N THR A 231 19.57 13.79 -7.64
CA THR A 231 20.68 14.48 -6.97
C THR A 231 20.84 13.97 -5.55
N GLU A 232 22.04 14.10 -4.96
CA GLU A 232 22.29 13.69 -3.58
C GLU A 232 21.31 14.33 -2.59
N GLN A 233 20.97 15.60 -2.80
CA GLN A 233 19.98 16.30 -1.99
C GLN A 233 18.59 15.66 -2.10
N GLN A 234 18.17 15.27 -3.30
CA GLN A 234 16.90 14.56 -3.50
C GLN A 234 16.91 13.17 -2.86
N CYS A 235 18.04 12.45 -2.89
CA CYS A 235 18.16 11.17 -2.18
C CYS A 235 17.98 11.34 -0.67
N ARG A 236 18.55 12.41 -0.09
CA ARG A 236 18.40 12.73 1.35
C ARG A 236 16.95 13.05 1.71
N GLU A 237 16.31 13.90 0.93
CA GLU A 237 14.90 14.27 1.11
C GLU A 237 13.96 13.06 0.93
N LEU A 238 14.22 12.22 -0.07
CA LEU A 238 13.49 10.98 -0.29
C LEU A 238 13.66 10.00 0.88
N THR A 239 14.88 9.93 1.44
CA THR A 239 15.19 9.11 2.63
C THR A 239 14.41 9.59 3.85
N ASP A 240 14.32 10.90 4.08
CA ASP A 240 13.49 11.49 5.14
C ASP A 240 11.99 11.28 4.88
N TYR A 241 11.55 11.37 3.63
CA TYR A 241 10.16 11.13 3.25
C TYR A 241 9.73 9.67 3.45
N ILE A 242 10.62 8.71 3.18
CA ILE A 242 10.37 7.26 3.33
C ILE A 242 11.02 6.74 4.63
N ILE A 243 11.07 7.55 5.68
CA ILE A 243 11.77 7.18 6.91
C ILE A 243 11.25 5.88 7.56
N GLN A 244 9.94 5.63 7.47
CA GLN A 244 9.36 4.37 7.95
C GLN A 244 9.88 3.15 7.17
N GLY A 245 10.13 3.29 5.86
CA GLY A 245 10.76 2.25 5.05
C GLY A 245 12.21 2.00 5.49
N GLN A 246 12.99 3.06 5.71
CA GLN A 246 14.37 2.98 6.23
C GLN A 246 14.43 2.29 7.59
N VAL A 247 13.50 2.61 8.48
CA VAL A 247 13.36 1.96 9.79
C VAL A 247 13.13 0.46 9.63
N MET A 248 12.21 0.04 8.75
CA MET A 248 11.98 -1.39 8.48
C MET A 248 13.24 -2.04 7.89
N THR A 249 13.92 -1.39 6.96
CA THR A 249 15.17 -1.88 6.37
C THR A 249 16.26 -2.09 7.43
N LEU A 250 16.43 -1.17 8.38
CA LEU A 250 17.40 -1.36 9.47
C LEU A 250 17.05 -2.60 10.29
N VAL A 251 15.79 -2.76 10.69
CA VAL A 251 15.35 -3.86 11.55
C VAL A 251 15.50 -5.20 10.83
N MET A 252 15.22 -5.26 9.52
CA MET A 252 15.48 -6.45 8.69
C MET A 252 16.97 -6.81 8.58
N GLY A 253 17.86 -5.83 8.73
CA GLY A 253 19.31 -6.00 8.73
C GLY A 253 19.95 -6.08 10.12
N LEU A 254 19.16 -6.06 11.20
CA LEU A 254 19.65 -5.98 12.57
C LEU A 254 19.83 -7.37 13.18
N VAL A 255 20.94 -7.56 13.89
CA VAL A 255 21.11 -8.62 14.89
C VAL A 255 21.29 -8.00 16.27
N ASP A 256 20.35 -8.29 17.18
CA ASP A 256 20.35 -7.84 18.56
C ASP A 256 20.20 -9.03 19.51
N GLU A 257 21.32 -9.52 20.04
CA GLU A 257 21.36 -10.69 20.93
C GLU A 257 20.58 -10.45 22.24
N LYS A 258 20.50 -9.20 22.71
CA LYS A 258 19.78 -8.88 23.96
C LYS A 258 18.27 -8.92 23.79
N ASP A 259 17.82 -8.60 22.58
CA ASP A 259 16.41 -8.59 22.17
C ASP A 259 16.02 -9.88 21.42
N ASN A 260 16.93 -10.88 21.42
CA ASN A 260 16.82 -12.17 20.72
C ASN A 260 16.33 -12.01 19.27
N TRP A 261 16.92 -11.06 18.55
CA TRP A 261 16.52 -10.71 17.19
C TRP A 261 17.64 -11.02 16.20
N ASP A 262 17.30 -11.83 15.19
CA ASP A 262 18.10 -12.02 13.99
C ASP A 262 17.22 -11.66 12.79
N GLY A 263 17.20 -10.38 12.44
CA GLY A 263 16.43 -9.86 11.32
C GLY A 263 16.76 -10.58 10.02
N PRO A 264 18.05 -10.80 9.70
CA PRO A 264 18.39 -11.50 8.48
C PRO A 264 17.91 -12.93 8.35
N LYS A 265 17.94 -13.69 9.44
CA LYS A 265 17.33 -15.00 9.48
C LYS A 265 15.81 -14.91 9.37
N TYR A 266 15.19 -14.03 10.17
CA TYR A 266 13.74 -13.87 10.19
C TYR A 266 13.17 -13.55 8.80
N ILE A 267 13.82 -12.67 8.03
CA ILE A 267 13.35 -12.32 6.69
C ILE A 267 13.46 -13.48 5.71
N ALA A 268 14.54 -14.25 5.76
CA ALA A 268 14.66 -15.44 4.93
C ALA A 268 13.56 -16.47 5.23
N GLU A 269 13.16 -16.58 6.50
CA GLU A 269 12.25 -17.61 6.99
C GLU A 269 10.77 -17.20 6.99
N HIS A 270 10.44 -15.91 7.11
CA HIS A 270 9.08 -15.46 7.43
C HIS A 270 8.52 -14.34 6.54
N LEU A 271 9.31 -13.72 5.66
CA LEU A 271 8.79 -12.68 4.75
C LEU A 271 8.17 -13.29 3.49
N TYR A 272 6.93 -12.88 3.21
CA TYR A 272 6.33 -12.98 1.88
C TYR A 272 6.50 -11.66 1.13
N GLY A 273 7.50 -11.58 0.28
CA GLY A 273 7.83 -10.35 -0.44
C GLY A 273 7.44 -10.44 -1.91
N ILE A 274 6.43 -9.68 -2.30
CA ILE A 274 6.02 -9.59 -3.71
C ILE A 274 6.97 -8.64 -4.43
N GLU A 275 7.51 -9.04 -5.59
CA GLU A 275 8.36 -8.18 -6.41
C GLU A 275 7.62 -6.88 -6.77
N PHE A 276 8.21 -5.74 -6.43
CA PHE A 276 7.55 -4.44 -6.47
C PHE A 276 7.16 -3.95 -7.86
N MET A 277 8.03 -4.12 -8.87
CA MET A 277 7.83 -3.57 -10.20
C MET A 277 6.63 -4.20 -10.89
N GLN A 278 6.58 -5.52 -10.96
CA GLN A 278 5.45 -6.26 -11.49
C GLN A 278 4.26 -6.22 -10.52
N GLY A 279 4.50 -6.37 -9.22
CA GLY A 279 3.45 -6.50 -8.21
C GLY A 279 2.62 -5.23 -8.00
N SER A 280 3.22 -4.05 -8.16
CA SER A 280 2.59 -2.77 -7.77
C SER A 280 2.86 -1.57 -8.68
N GLN A 281 3.80 -1.65 -9.63
CA GLN A 281 4.22 -0.53 -10.49
C GLN A 281 4.11 -0.81 -11.99
N LEU A 282 3.41 -1.89 -12.41
CA LEU A 282 3.51 -2.38 -13.77
C LEU A 282 3.11 -1.34 -14.83
N ILE A 283 2.09 -0.51 -14.57
CA ILE A 283 1.74 0.61 -15.46
C ILE A 283 2.93 1.55 -15.64
N ASN A 284 3.59 1.94 -14.54
CA ASN A 284 4.74 2.84 -14.58
C ASN A 284 5.89 2.17 -15.36
N ALA A 285 6.15 0.88 -15.16
CA ALA A 285 7.17 0.16 -15.93
C ALA A 285 6.85 0.17 -17.45
N MET A 286 5.61 -0.12 -17.82
CA MET A 286 5.17 -0.22 -19.21
C MET A 286 5.08 1.13 -19.94
N THR A 287 5.00 2.23 -19.20
CA THR A 287 5.04 3.59 -19.76
C THR A 287 6.38 4.30 -19.54
N ALA A 288 7.42 3.57 -19.12
CA ALA A 288 8.74 4.15 -18.80
C ALA A 288 8.64 5.32 -17.81
N TRP A 289 7.76 5.18 -16.81
CA TRP A 289 7.43 6.17 -15.80
C TRP A 289 6.86 7.47 -16.39
N ASP A 290 6.35 7.47 -17.62
CA ASP A 290 5.63 8.62 -18.15
C ASP A 290 4.16 8.58 -17.67
N GLY A 291 3.85 9.45 -16.70
CA GLY A 291 2.51 9.58 -16.14
C GLY A 291 1.49 10.16 -17.12
N GLN A 292 1.91 11.06 -18.02
CA GLN A 292 1.04 11.64 -19.04
C GLN A 292 0.66 10.58 -20.07
N LYS A 293 1.65 9.83 -20.56
CA LYS A 293 1.43 8.69 -21.45
C LYS A 293 0.51 7.64 -20.81
N ALA A 294 0.72 7.30 -19.53
CA ALA A 294 -0.14 6.36 -18.82
C ALA A 294 -1.60 6.84 -18.79
N PHE A 295 -1.83 8.12 -18.49
CA PHE A 295 -3.17 8.71 -18.47
C PHE A 295 -3.82 8.71 -19.86
N GLU A 296 -3.09 9.10 -20.91
CA GLU A 296 -3.61 9.11 -22.28
C GLU A 296 -4.02 7.71 -22.73
N LEU A 297 -3.15 6.71 -22.55
CA LEU A 297 -3.39 5.33 -22.97
C LEU A 297 -4.64 4.74 -22.30
N ILE A 298 -4.74 4.83 -20.98
CA ILE A 298 -5.89 4.25 -20.27
C ILE A 298 -7.19 5.06 -20.47
N SER A 299 -7.09 6.31 -20.92
CA SER A 299 -8.26 7.14 -21.24
C SER A 299 -8.83 6.85 -22.64
N LEU A 300 -8.10 6.09 -23.48
CA LEU A 300 -8.59 5.71 -24.80
C LEU A 300 -9.90 4.94 -24.71
N SER A 301 -10.79 5.19 -25.67
CA SER A 301 -11.96 4.33 -25.90
C SER A 301 -11.50 3.01 -26.51
N LEU A 302 -12.17 1.92 -26.13
CA LEU A 302 -12.06 0.63 -26.80
C LEU A 302 -12.48 0.77 -28.27
N PRO A 303 -11.91 -0.03 -29.19
CA PRO A 303 -12.37 -0.09 -30.57
C PRO A 303 -13.85 -0.52 -30.59
N LYS A 304 -14.64 0.07 -31.50
CA LYS A 304 -16.02 -0.39 -31.69
C LYS A 304 -16.03 -1.76 -32.36
N GLU A 305 -17.20 -2.41 -32.32
CA GLU A 305 -17.39 -3.67 -33.02
C GLU A 305 -17.04 -3.53 -34.51
N GLY A 306 -16.11 -4.36 -34.97
CA GLY A 306 -15.60 -4.35 -36.35
C GLY A 306 -14.50 -3.33 -36.66
N GLU A 307 -14.11 -2.47 -35.71
CA GLU A 307 -12.95 -1.57 -35.88
C GLU A 307 -11.65 -2.30 -35.50
N GLU A 308 -10.59 -2.06 -36.27
CA GLU A 308 -9.25 -2.54 -35.92
C GLU A 308 -8.65 -1.71 -34.78
N GLU A 309 -7.89 -2.38 -33.91
CA GLU A 309 -7.18 -1.76 -32.79
C GLU A 309 -6.01 -0.89 -33.30
N SER A 310 -5.93 0.37 -32.85
CA SER A 310 -4.76 1.23 -33.10
C SER A 310 -3.52 0.75 -32.32
N PRO A 311 -2.30 1.16 -32.70
CA PRO A 311 -1.09 0.86 -31.93
C PRO A 311 -1.16 1.30 -30.45
N GLU A 312 -1.76 2.46 -30.18
CA GLU A 312 -1.93 3.01 -28.84
C GLU A 312 -3.00 2.23 -28.06
N GLN A 313 -4.11 1.86 -28.71
CA GLN A 313 -5.13 1.00 -28.11
C GLN A 313 -4.54 -0.37 -27.76
N LYS A 314 -3.71 -0.95 -28.63
CA LYS A 314 -2.97 -2.18 -28.36
C LYS A 314 -2.08 -2.05 -27.12
N GLN A 315 -1.33 -0.97 -27.02
CA GLN A 315 -0.51 -0.71 -25.83
C GLN A 315 -1.37 -0.56 -24.57
N ALA A 316 -2.51 0.15 -24.65
CA ALA A 316 -3.43 0.30 -23.53
C ALA A 316 -4.04 -1.04 -23.10
N ARG A 317 -4.40 -1.91 -24.05
CA ARG A 317 -4.86 -3.28 -23.80
C ARG A 317 -3.80 -4.09 -23.08
N GLU A 318 -2.56 -4.08 -23.59
CA GLU A 318 -1.44 -4.81 -22.97
C GLU A 318 -1.20 -4.35 -21.53
N ILE A 319 -1.34 -3.06 -21.23
CA ILE A 319 -1.25 -2.51 -19.87
C ILE A 319 -2.38 -3.07 -19.00
N VAL A 320 -3.64 -2.98 -19.43
CA VAL A 320 -4.80 -3.44 -18.64
C VAL A 320 -4.76 -4.95 -18.41
N GLU A 321 -4.53 -5.74 -19.45
CA GLU A 321 -4.38 -7.19 -19.35
C GLU A 321 -3.20 -7.56 -18.46
N GLY A 322 -2.06 -6.89 -18.64
CA GLY A 322 -0.86 -7.09 -17.81
C GLY A 322 -1.13 -6.83 -16.33
N CYS A 323 -1.80 -5.72 -16.00
CA CYS A 323 -2.16 -5.42 -14.61
C CYS A 323 -3.12 -6.46 -14.03
N LEU A 324 -4.18 -6.80 -14.75
CA LEU A 324 -5.21 -7.74 -14.26
C LEU A 324 -4.70 -9.18 -14.13
N THR A 325 -3.61 -9.55 -14.80
CA THR A 325 -3.07 -10.92 -14.79
C THR A 325 -1.76 -11.07 -14.03
N LYS A 326 -0.92 -10.02 -13.92
CA LYS A 326 0.42 -10.10 -13.34
C LYS A 326 0.61 -9.24 -12.09
N SER A 327 -0.10 -8.13 -11.96
CA SER A 327 0.03 -7.26 -10.78
C SER A 327 -0.91 -7.68 -9.67
N PHE A 328 -0.45 -7.56 -8.42
CA PHE A 328 -1.30 -7.81 -7.25
C PHE A 328 -2.01 -6.53 -6.78
N GLY A 329 -1.41 -5.38 -7.04
CA GLY A 329 -2.02 -4.08 -6.85
C GLY A 329 -1.41 -3.05 -7.79
N PHE A 330 -1.83 -1.80 -7.64
CA PHE A 330 -1.21 -0.68 -8.33
C PHE A 330 -1.20 0.56 -7.45
N LYS A 331 -0.01 1.09 -7.16
CA LYS A 331 0.16 2.24 -6.28
C LYS A 331 0.10 3.54 -7.07
N LEU A 332 -0.95 4.33 -6.85
CA LEU A 332 -1.07 5.68 -7.40
C LEU A 332 -0.21 6.67 -6.58
N ALA A 333 0.91 7.08 -7.16
CA ALA A 333 1.90 7.90 -6.48
C ALA A 333 1.56 9.40 -6.52
N HIS A 334 1.64 10.09 -5.37
CA HIS A 334 1.26 11.51 -5.21
C HIS A 334 2.19 12.32 -4.29
N GLY A 335 3.12 11.65 -3.60
CA GLY A 335 4.00 12.28 -2.61
C GLY A 335 5.24 12.89 -3.23
N TYR A 336 6.39 12.67 -2.59
CA TYR A 336 7.69 13.19 -3.04
C TYR A 336 8.03 12.86 -4.49
N ILE A 337 7.49 11.78 -5.04
CA ILE A 337 7.65 11.44 -6.45
C ILE A 337 7.29 12.58 -7.41
N LEU A 338 6.40 13.51 -7.03
CA LEU A 338 6.03 14.67 -7.85
C LEU A 338 7.11 15.77 -7.89
N GLU A 339 8.06 15.76 -6.95
CA GLU A 339 9.26 16.61 -7.01
C GLU A 339 10.29 16.05 -8.00
N VAL A 340 10.22 14.75 -8.28
CA VAL A 340 11.08 14.03 -9.21
C VAL A 340 10.46 13.96 -10.61
N MET A 341 9.14 13.80 -10.67
CA MET A 341 8.36 13.59 -11.88
C MET A 341 7.33 14.69 -12.03
N SER A 342 7.19 15.28 -13.22
CA SER A 342 6.25 16.39 -13.42
C SER A 342 4.78 16.01 -13.16
N VAL A 343 4.37 14.80 -13.56
CA VAL A 343 3.03 14.25 -13.35
C VAL A 343 3.09 12.73 -13.19
N THR A 344 2.17 12.18 -12.41
CA THR A 344 1.88 10.74 -12.34
C THR A 344 0.47 10.47 -12.82
N LEU A 345 0.18 9.20 -13.10
CA LEU A 345 -1.20 8.80 -13.39
C LEU A 345 -2.16 9.16 -12.24
N GLY A 346 -1.72 8.98 -10.99
CA GLY A 346 -2.48 9.35 -9.81
C GLY A 346 -2.82 10.84 -9.78
N SER A 347 -1.84 11.72 -10.00
CA SER A 347 -2.08 13.16 -10.01
C SER A 347 -3.03 13.58 -11.13
N LEU A 348 -2.96 12.92 -12.30
CA LEU A 348 -3.83 13.23 -13.43
C LEU A 348 -5.26 12.75 -13.21
N TRP A 349 -5.48 11.57 -12.63
CA TRP A 349 -6.83 11.14 -12.20
C TRP A 349 -7.41 12.03 -11.10
N ARG A 350 -6.56 12.55 -10.20
CA ARG A 350 -7.00 13.53 -9.20
C ARG A 350 -7.42 14.86 -9.85
N ALA A 351 -6.71 15.31 -10.88
CA ALA A 351 -7.00 16.55 -11.59
C ALA A 351 -8.20 16.44 -12.56
N ASN A 352 -8.50 15.23 -13.04
CA ASN A 352 -9.57 14.95 -14.01
C ASN A 352 -10.61 14.01 -13.41
N ASP A 353 -11.49 14.53 -12.55
CA ASP A 353 -12.45 13.71 -11.84
C ASP A 353 -13.35 12.87 -12.79
N GLY A 354 -13.52 11.59 -12.45
CA GLY A 354 -14.28 10.62 -13.22
C GLY A 354 -13.56 9.98 -14.42
N SER A 355 -12.39 10.51 -14.83
CA SER A 355 -11.61 9.96 -15.95
C SER A 355 -11.16 8.51 -15.73
N ASP A 356 -11.00 8.09 -14.48
CA ASP A 356 -10.62 6.73 -14.10
C ASP A 356 -11.74 5.69 -14.27
N ASN A 357 -12.95 6.11 -14.65
CA ASN A 357 -14.12 5.25 -14.68
C ASN A 357 -15.15 5.64 -15.76
N VAL A 358 -14.67 6.02 -16.96
CA VAL A 358 -15.54 6.34 -18.12
C VAL A 358 -15.92 5.03 -18.85
N PRO A 359 -17.20 4.65 -18.92
CA PRO A 359 -17.60 3.41 -19.61
C PRO A 359 -17.08 3.33 -21.04
N GLY A 360 -16.61 2.16 -21.43
CA GLY A 360 -16.01 1.92 -22.75
C GLY A 360 -14.54 2.35 -22.89
N THR A 361 -13.87 2.85 -21.84
CA THR A 361 -12.41 3.09 -21.86
C THR A 361 -11.61 1.97 -21.22
N TYR A 362 -10.29 1.97 -21.44
CA TYR A 362 -9.35 1.07 -20.78
C TYR A 362 -9.30 1.27 -19.26
N ALA A 363 -9.46 2.50 -18.77
CA ALA A 363 -9.57 2.78 -17.33
C ALA A 363 -10.80 2.10 -16.72
N HIS A 364 -11.96 2.15 -17.38
CA HIS A 364 -13.15 1.46 -16.89
C HIS A 364 -13.04 -0.07 -17.06
N TRP A 365 -12.36 -0.57 -18.09
CA TRP A 365 -12.03 -1.99 -18.18
C TRP A 365 -11.19 -2.45 -16.97
N LEU A 366 -10.13 -1.70 -16.62
CA LEU A 366 -9.34 -1.97 -15.42
C LEU A 366 -10.21 -1.94 -14.16
N ARG A 367 -11.07 -0.93 -13.97
CA ARG A 367 -12.01 -0.84 -12.85
C ARG A 367 -12.97 -2.03 -12.78
N HIS A 368 -13.47 -2.47 -13.92
CA HIS A 368 -14.33 -3.65 -14.01
C HIS A 368 -13.57 -4.90 -13.56
N GLY A 369 -12.39 -5.16 -14.12
CA GLY A 369 -11.59 -6.33 -13.78
C GLY A 369 -11.20 -6.37 -12.30
N ILE A 370 -10.85 -5.21 -11.71
CA ILE A 370 -10.55 -5.08 -10.28
C ILE A 370 -11.67 -5.61 -9.39
N VAL A 371 -12.94 -5.37 -9.73
CA VAL A 371 -14.07 -5.76 -8.89
C VAL A 371 -14.54 -7.17 -9.20
N TYR A 372 -14.64 -7.52 -10.49
CA TYR A 372 -15.36 -8.71 -10.94
C TYR A 372 -14.48 -9.91 -11.24
N TRP A 373 -13.17 -9.75 -11.37
CA TRP A 373 -12.26 -10.82 -11.77
C TRP A 373 -11.18 -11.07 -10.73
N SER A 374 -10.65 -12.29 -10.74
CA SER A 374 -9.49 -12.68 -9.93
C SER A 374 -8.47 -13.39 -10.80
N GLN A 375 -7.20 -13.29 -10.42
CA GLN A 375 -6.11 -14.02 -11.04
C GLN A 375 -6.22 -15.51 -10.72
N ASP A 376 -5.74 -16.35 -11.63
CA ASP A 376 -5.69 -17.81 -11.44
C ASP A 376 -4.53 -18.26 -10.52
N VAL A 377 -3.59 -17.35 -10.24
CA VAL A 377 -2.41 -17.61 -9.41
C VAL A 377 -2.15 -16.44 -8.46
N LEU A 378 -1.68 -16.75 -7.25
CA LEU A 378 -1.12 -15.74 -6.36
C LEU A 378 0.27 -15.29 -6.84
N PRO A 379 0.67 -14.03 -6.61
CA PRO A 379 2.03 -13.58 -6.88
C PRO A 379 2.99 -14.37 -5.99
N PRO A 380 4.08 -14.93 -6.51
CA PRO A 380 5.04 -15.66 -5.68
C PRO A 380 5.79 -14.71 -4.73
N THR A 381 6.26 -15.25 -3.61
CA THR A 381 7.30 -14.55 -2.82
C THR A 381 8.64 -14.63 -3.55
N GLN A 382 9.44 -13.58 -3.43
CA GLN A 382 10.84 -13.61 -3.81
C GLN A 382 11.63 -14.64 -2.96
N PRO A 383 12.68 -15.29 -3.53
CA PRO A 383 13.43 -16.35 -2.86
C PRO A 383 14.50 -15.76 -1.91
N TYR A 384 14.06 -15.31 -0.74
CA TYR A 384 14.96 -14.72 0.25
C TYR A 384 15.96 -15.74 0.82
N THR A 385 17.19 -15.28 0.99
CA THR A 385 18.25 -15.99 1.72
C THR A 385 18.69 -15.18 2.94
N VAL A 386 19.40 -15.85 3.86
CA VAL A 386 20.05 -15.15 4.98
C VAL A 386 21.18 -14.29 4.40
N LEU A 387 21.10 -12.98 4.65
CA LEU A 387 22.12 -12.01 4.26
C LEU A 387 22.98 -11.65 5.47
N GLU A 388 24.13 -11.02 5.22
CA GLU A 388 24.91 -10.43 6.30
C GLU A 388 24.13 -9.30 7.00
N PRO A 389 24.21 -9.19 8.34
CA PRO A 389 23.58 -8.09 9.05
C PRO A 389 24.22 -6.76 8.67
N VAL A 390 23.37 -5.76 8.47
CA VAL A 390 23.78 -4.36 8.31
C VAL A 390 24.23 -3.78 9.64
N LYS A 391 23.61 -4.20 10.75
CA LYS A 391 23.90 -3.72 12.10
C LYS A 391 23.94 -4.88 13.09
N ARG A 392 24.93 -4.87 13.99
CA ARG A 392 25.02 -5.77 15.16
C ARG A 392 25.02 -4.95 16.43
N GLY A 393 24.12 -5.26 17.36
CA GLY A 393 24.00 -4.57 18.64
C GLY A 393 22.56 -4.18 18.96
N GLY A 394 22.41 -3.35 19.99
CA GLY A 394 21.09 -2.93 20.46
C GLY A 394 20.33 -2.13 19.40
N LEU A 395 19.02 -2.39 19.23
CA LEU A 395 18.14 -1.63 18.32
C LEU A 395 18.35 -0.11 18.42
N LEU A 396 18.32 0.41 19.65
CA LEU A 396 18.44 1.84 19.97
C LEU A 396 19.85 2.26 20.41
N LYS A 397 20.87 1.45 20.11
CA LYS A 397 22.28 1.81 20.32
C LYS A 397 22.89 2.33 19.03
N GLU A 398 23.66 3.39 19.13
CA GLU A 398 24.40 4.00 18.02
C GLU A 398 25.57 3.14 17.58
#